data_AF-A0A7J7HU69-F1
#
_entry.id   AF-A0A7J7HU69-F1
#
_cell.length_a   1.000
_cell.length_b   1.000
_cell.length_c   1.000
_cell.angle_alpha   90.00
_cell.angle_beta   90.00
_cell.angle_gamma   90.00
#
_symmetry.space_group_name_H-M   'P 1'
#
loop_
_entity.id
_entity.type
_entity.pdbx_description
1 polymer ?
#
loop_
_entity_poly.entity_id
_entity_poly.type
_entity_poly.pdbx_seq_one_letter_code
_entity_poly.pdbx_strand_id
1 'polypeptide(L)'
;MFNDKKANLIVVAFKGTNPLDAGALITDIELELYEIEGHKKMEGRAHLGFMKALGLKKDLDWPKPEEITDVDYLSQHPAYYEIRERLRKQLLEDEEGKTKFIVTGHSLGGALAILFVGLLGYHEDTLLLEKMEGVYTFGQPRVGDDKFKDFMNSTIKKIRCEIFEVCLFQ
;
A
#
# COMPACT_ATOMS: atom_id res chain seq x y z
N MET A 1 -3.99 -12.28 -2.22
CA MET A 1 -4.45 -12.23 -0.81
C MET A 1 -4.84 -13.62 -0.35
N PHE A 2 -4.43 -14.02 0.84
CA PHE A 2 -4.68 -15.31 1.47
C PHE A 2 -5.24 -15.11 2.87
N ASN A 3 -6.13 -15.97 3.35
CA ASN A 3 -6.74 -15.88 4.68
C ASN A 3 -6.54 -17.22 5.42
N ASP A 4 -5.77 -17.18 6.50
CA ASP A 4 -5.62 -18.28 7.45
C ASP A 4 -6.58 -18.08 8.62
N LYS A 5 -7.72 -18.78 8.55
CA LYS A 5 -8.74 -18.77 9.61
C LYS A 5 -8.27 -19.37 10.93
N LYS A 6 -7.25 -20.24 10.94
CA LYS A 6 -6.74 -20.83 12.19
C LYS A 6 -5.83 -19.86 12.92
N ALA A 7 -5.04 -19.10 12.16
CA ALA A 7 -4.17 -18.07 12.70
C ALA A 7 -4.89 -16.72 12.92
N ASN A 8 -6.15 -16.58 12.48
CA ASN A 8 -6.86 -15.30 12.43
C ASN A 8 -6.04 -14.24 11.66
N LEU A 9 -5.48 -14.61 10.51
CA LEU A 9 -4.53 -13.79 9.79
C LEU A 9 -4.84 -13.74 8.28
N ILE A 10 -4.96 -12.53 7.74
CA ILE A 10 -5.01 -12.27 6.31
C ILE A 10 -3.63 -11.79 5.83
N VAL A 11 -3.15 -12.34 4.72
CA VAL A 11 -1.90 -11.93 4.08
C VAL A 11 -2.20 -11.26 2.75
N VAL A 12 -1.88 -9.96 2.67
CA VAL A 12 -1.90 -9.19 1.42
C VAL A 12 -0.49 -9.20 0.83
N ALA A 13 -0.26 -10.07 -0.15
CA ALA A 13 1.02 -10.18 -0.84
C ALA A 13 0.98 -9.50 -2.20
N PHE A 14 1.88 -8.55 -2.42
CA PHE A 14 2.12 -7.92 -3.71
C PHE A 14 3.25 -8.64 -4.45
N LYS A 15 2.96 -9.07 -5.68
CA LYS A 15 3.93 -9.75 -6.53
C LYS A 15 4.96 -8.72 -7.03
N GLY A 16 6.24 -9.03 -6.82
CA GLY A 16 7.33 -8.29 -7.46
C GLY A 16 7.57 -8.71 -8.91
N THR A 17 8.61 -8.15 -9.50
CA THR A 17 9.04 -8.52 -10.85
C THR A 17 10.02 -9.69 -10.81
N ASN A 18 10.11 -10.46 -11.90
CA ASN A 18 11.10 -11.53 -12.00
C ASN A 18 12.53 -10.95 -11.92
N PRO A 19 13.51 -11.65 -11.35
CA PRO A 19 14.88 -11.13 -11.20
C PRO A 19 15.56 -10.75 -12.51
N LEU A 20 15.29 -11.45 -13.61
CA LEU A 20 15.83 -11.14 -14.94
C LEU A 20 15.25 -9.85 -15.53
N ASP A 21 13.98 -9.56 -15.22
CA ASP A 21 13.26 -8.35 -15.65
C ASP A 21 13.44 -7.20 -14.65
N ALA A 22 13.89 -7.49 -13.42
CA ALA A 22 14.06 -6.50 -12.36
C ALA A 22 15.15 -5.47 -12.69
N GLY A 23 16.19 -5.86 -13.44
CA GLY A 23 17.20 -4.92 -13.94
C GLY A 23 16.59 -3.87 -14.87
N ALA A 24 15.74 -4.29 -15.81
CA ALA A 24 15.02 -3.41 -16.72
C ALA A 24 13.96 -2.57 -15.99
N LEU A 25 13.27 -3.15 -15.00
CA LEU A 25 12.30 -2.41 -14.19
C LEU A 25 12.97 -1.34 -13.32
N ILE A 26 14.11 -1.63 -12.69
CA ILE A 26 14.87 -0.64 -11.90
C ILE A 26 15.33 0.53 -12.79
N THR A 27 15.61 0.29 -14.06
CA THR A 27 15.93 1.34 -15.03
C THR A 27 14.70 2.08 -15.59
N ASP A 28 13.56 1.40 -15.73
CA ASP A 28 12.28 1.95 -16.23
C ASP A 28 11.40 2.56 -15.12
N ILE A 29 11.80 2.41 -13.85
CA ILE A 29 11.35 3.19 -12.71
C ILE A 29 11.84 4.63 -12.99
N GLU A 30 11.14 5.31 -13.91
CA GLU A 30 11.32 6.72 -14.22
C GLU A 30 11.21 7.47 -12.89
N LEU A 31 12.31 8.11 -12.48
CA LEU A 31 12.51 8.84 -11.22
C LEU A 31 11.52 10.01 -10.98
N GLU A 32 10.40 10.03 -11.69
CA GLU A 32 9.33 10.98 -11.54
C GLU A 32 8.60 10.71 -10.21
N LEU A 33 8.79 11.65 -9.30
CA LEU A 33 8.13 11.67 -8.00
C LEU A 33 6.77 12.36 -8.16
N TYR A 34 5.71 11.61 -7.85
CA TYR A 34 4.35 12.12 -7.76
C TYR A 34 4.15 12.81 -6.41
N GLU A 35 3.80 14.09 -6.45
CA GLU A 35 3.29 14.82 -5.29
C GLU A 35 1.80 14.52 -5.16
N ILE A 36 1.39 14.05 -3.99
CA ILE A 36 -0.03 13.75 -3.73
C ILE A 36 -0.66 15.07 -3.31
N GLU A 37 -1.31 15.75 -4.24
CA GLU A 37 -1.93 17.06 -4.01
C GLU A 37 -3.35 16.90 -3.44
N GLY A 38 -3.44 16.40 -2.20
CA GLY A 38 -4.73 16.23 -1.54
C GLY A 38 -4.65 16.17 -0.02
N HIS A 39 -5.67 16.72 0.64
CA HIS A 39 -5.87 16.74 2.10
C HIS A 39 -4.63 16.92 3.01
N LYS A 40 -3.78 17.94 2.82
CA LYS A 40 -2.88 18.58 3.84
C LYS A 40 -2.07 17.71 4.84
N LYS A 41 -2.04 16.39 4.77
CA LYS A 41 -1.51 15.49 5.82
C LYS A 41 -0.45 14.51 5.33
N MET A 42 -0.41 14.21 4.03
CA MET A 42 0.67 13.43 3.47
C MET A 42 1.70 14.37 2.87
N GLU A 43 2.68 14.72 3.70
CA GLU A 43 3.83 15.49 3.25
C GLU A 43 4.78 14.58 2.48
N GLY A 44 5.21 15.00 1.29
CA GLY A 44 6.22 14.31 0.50
C GLY A 44 5.71 13.69 -0.78
N ARG A 45 6.64 13.08 -1.51
CA ARG A 45 6.41 12.56 -2.85
C ARG A 45 6.75 11.09 -2.91
N ALA A 46 5.96 10.36 -3.67
CA ALA A 46 6.12 8.92 -3.89
C ALA A 46 6.38 8.63 -5.37
N HIS A 47 6.97 7.48 -5.67
CA HIS A 47 7.31 7.10 -7.04
C HIS A 47 6.06 6.96 -7.92
N LEU A 48 5.97 7.74 -9.01
CA LEU A 48 4.79 7.77 -9.89
C LEU A 48 4.47 6.41 -10.51
N GLY A 49 5.51 5.68 -10.95
CA GLY A 49 5.32 4.34 -11.52
C GLY A 49 4.67 3.35 -10.56
N PHE A 50 5.01 3.42 -9.26
CA PHE A 50 4.42 2.55 -8.25
C PHE A 50 2.99 2.97 -7.92
N MET A 51 2.70 4.28 -7.91
CA MET A 51 1.34 4.79 -7.78
C MET A 51 0.44 4.34 -8.93
N LYS A 52 0.92 4.44 -10.18
CA LYS A 52 0.20 3.94 -11.37
C LYS A 52 -0.06 2.44 -11.26
N ALA A 53 0.89 1.66 -10.75
CA ALA A 53 0.71 0.22 -10.55
C ALA A 53 -0.35 -0.13 -9.48
N LEU A 54 -0.63 0.77 -8.53
CA LEU A 54 -1.77 0.67 -7.61
C LEU A 54 -3.09 1.22 -8.16
N GLY A 55 -3.06 1.80 -9.37
CA GLY A 55 -4.24 2.30 -10.07
C GLY A 55 -4.39 3.83 -10.10
N LEU A 56 -3.34 4.60 -9.77
CA LEU A 56 -3.36 6.06 -9.97
C LEU A 56 -3.57 6.40 -11.44
N LYS A 57 -4.48 7.34 -11.72
CA LYS A 57 -4.76 7.85 -13.08
C LYS A 57 -4.16 9.24 -13.27
N LYS A 58 -3.81 9.56 -14.51
CA LYS A 58 -2.97 10.71 -14.88
C LYS A 58 -3.58 12.09 -14.52
N ASP A 59 -4.89 12.14 -14.29
CA ASP A 59 -5.65 13.39 -14.09
C ASP A 59 -6.42 13.45 -12.75
N LEU A 60 -6.22 12.46 -11.87
CA LEU A 60 -6.92 12.35 -10.59
C LEU A 60 -5.92 12.01 -9.50
N ASP A 61 -5.98 12.75 -8.39
CA ASP A 61 -5.39 12.34 -7.12
C ASP A 61 -6.02 11.04 -6.60
N TRP A 62 -5.76 10.70 -5.34
CA TRP A 62 -6.41 9.59 -4.65
C TRP A 62 -7.69 10.04 -3.96
N PRO A 63 -8.88 10.09 -4.62
CA PRO A 63 -10.12 10.52 -3.98
C PRO A 63 -10.45 9.60 -2.80
N LYS A 64 -11.15 10.13 -1.80
CA LYS A 64 -11.68 9.25 -0.76
C LYS A 64 -12.70 8.28 -1.38
N PRO A 65 -12.74 7.02 -0.95
CA PRO A 65 -13.70 6.03 -1.45
C PRO A 65 -15.15 6.55 -1.48
N GLU A 66 -15.55 7.37 -0.51
CA GLU A 66 -16.89 7.92 -0.38
C GLU A 66 -17.18 9.09 -1.34
N GLU A 67 -16.13 9.70 -1.91
CA GLU A 67 -16.21 10.86 -2.82
C GLU A 67 -16.23 10.45 -4.30
N ILE A 68 -15.99 9.17 -4.59
CA ILE A 68 -15.96 8.65 -5.96
C ILE A 68 -17.39 8.55 -6.49
N THR A 69 -17.80 9.54 -7.27
CA THR A 69 -19.10 9.57 -7.99
C THR A 69 -18.97 9.17 -9.46
N ASP A 70 -17.74 9.09 -9.97
CA ASP A 70 -17.43 8.75 -11.34
C ASP A 70 -17.54 7.23 -11.59
N VAL A 71 -18.56 6.85 -12.36
CA VAL A 71 -18.85 5.46 -12.73
C VAL A 71 -17.74 4.85 -13.59
N ASP A 72 -17.08 5.66 -14.44
CA ASP A 72 -15.94 5.23 -15.26
C ASP A 72 -14.67 5.08 -14.44
N TYR A 73 -14.56 5.79 -13.32
CA TYR A 73 -13.47 5.56 -12.36
C TYR A 73 -13.61 4.21 -11.67
N LEU A 74 -14.81 3.91 -11.15
CA LEU A 74 -15.12 2.67 -10.43
C LEU A 74 -15.08 1.42 -11.33
N SER A 75 -15.52 1.55 -12.59
CA SER A 75 -15.55 0.43 -13.55
C SER A 75 -14.16 -0.08 -13.93
N GLN A 76 -13.13 0.74 -13.72
CA GLN A 76 -11.74 0.38 -14.03
C GLN A 76 -11.03 -0.36 -12.88
N HIS A 77 -11.71 -0.56 -11.75
CA HIS A 77 -11.22 -1.33 -10.60
C HIS A 77 -9.75 -1.01 -10.23
N PRO A 78 -9.44 0.23 -9.79
CA PRO A 78 -8.08 0.54 -9.38
C PRO A 78 -7.66 -0.39 -8.24
N ALA A 79 -6.47 -0.98 -8.37
CA ALA A 79 -6.03 -2.09 -7.52
C ALA A 79 -6.07 -1.75 -6.03
N TYR A 80 -5.71 -0.52 -5.65
CA TYR A 80 -5.81 -0.04 -4.28
C TYR A 80 -7.22 -0.21 -3.70
N TYR A 81 -8.26 0.32 -4.36
CA TYR A 81 -9.63 0.27 -3.84
C TYR A 81 -10.17 -1.16 -3.82
N GLU A 82 -9.87 -1.97 -4.82
CA GLU A 82 -10.33 -3.36 -4.85
C GLU A 82 -9.73 -4.18 -3.69
N ILE A 83 -8.41 -4.05 -3.46
CA ILE A 83 -7.74 -4.72 -2.35
C ILE A 83 -8.29 -4.21 -1.01
N ARG A 84 -8.46 -2.89 -0.88
CA ARG A 84 -9.03 -2.25 0.32
C ARG A 84 -10.42 -2.81 0.64
N GLU A 85 -11.36 -2.78 -0.31
CA GLU A 85 -12.73 -3.24 -0.08
C GLU A 85 -12.80 -4.73 0.21
N ARG A 86 -12.02 -5.54 -0.52
CA ARG A 86 -11.96 -6.97 -0.29
C ARG A 86 -11.42 -7.31 1.09
N LEU A 87 -10.42 -6.57 1.56
CA LEU A 87 -9.84 -6.72 2.89
C LEU A 87 -10.84 -6.30 3.98
N ARG A 88 -11.48 -5.13 3.83
CA ARG A 88 -12.52 -4.64 4.75
C ARG A 88 -13.64 -5.66 4.90
N LYS A 89 -14.14 -6.20 3.77
CA LYS A 89 -15.18 -7.22 3.77
C LYS A 89 -14.78 -8.46 4.57
N GLN A 90 -13.59 -9.01 4.33
CA GLN A 90 -13.13 -10.21 5.04
C GLN A 90 -12.92 -9.98 6.54
N LEU A 91 -12.47 -8.78 6.94
CA LEU A 91 -12.31 -8.43 8.35
C LEU A 91 -13.65 -8.20 9.06
N LEU A 92 -14.66 -7.70 8.34
CA LEU A 92 -16.01 -7.51 8.88
C LEU A 92 -16.83 -8.81 8.92
N GLU A 93 -16.50 -9.80 8.09
CA GLU A 93 -17.08 -11.15 8.14
C GLU A 93 -16.60 -11.96 9.36
N ASP A 94 -15.54 -11.52 10.05
CA ASP A 94 -15.08 -12.13 11.29
C ASP A 94 -15.88 -11.63 12.50
N GLU A 95 -16.89 -12.40 12.90
CA GLU A 95 -17.77 -12.10 14.05
C GLU A 95 -16.99 -11.98 15.37
N GLU A 96 -15.87 -12.69 15.53
CA GLU A 96 -15.05 -12.63 16.74
C GLU A 96 -14.16 -11.38 16.77
N GLY A 97 -13.97 -10.73 15.62
CA GLY A 97 -13.13 -9.54 15.47
C GLY A 97 -11.67 -9.77 15.85
N LYS A 98 -11.16 -11.00 15.78
CA LYS A 98 -9.78 -11.36 16.13
C LYS A 98 -8.84 -11.30 14.93
N THR A 99 -9.39 -11.36 13.72
CA THR A 99 -8.65 -11.41 12.48
C THR A 99 -7.87 -10.12 12.27
N LYS A 100 -6.57 -10.27 12.04
CA LYS A 100 -5.66 -9.20 11.66
C LYS A 100 -5.14 -9.44 10.25
N PHE A 101 -4.38 -8.49 9.73
CA PHE A 101 -3.69 -8.70 8.47
C PHE A 101 -2.26 -8.18 8.47
N ILE A 102 -1.44 -8.78 7.60
CA ILE A 102 -0.11 -8.29 7.25
C ILE A 102 -0.07 -7.94 5.77
N VAL A 103 0.79 -6.99 5.43
CA VAL A 103 1.09 -6.62 4.05
C VAL A 103 2.52 -7.02 3.73
N THR A 104 2.76 -7.65 2.58
CA THR A 104 4.10 -8.12 2.23
C THR A 104 4.40 -8.05 0.74
N GLY A 105 5.68 -8.03 0.40
CA GLY A 105 6.14 -8.14 -0.98
C GLY A 105 7.66 -8.12 -1.10
N HIS A 106 8.15 -8.61 -2.22
CA HIS A 106 9.58 -8.60 -2.57
C HIS A 106 9.84 -7.66 -3.75
N SER A 107 10.97 -6.95 -3.75
CA SER A 107 11.38 -6.01 -4.81
C SER A 107 10.28 -4.98 -5.08
N LEU A 108 9.79 -4.86 -6.32
CA LEU A 108 8.64 -4.03 -6.68
C LEU A 108 7.43 -4.27 -5.74
N GLY A 109 7.15 -5.52 -5.39
CA GLY A 109 6.04 -5.85 -4.50
C GLY A 109 6.20 -5.25 -3.11
N GLY A 110 7.44 -5.09 -2.63
CA GLY A 110 7.72 -4.39 -1.37
C GLY A 110 7.37 -2.90 -1.46
N ALA A 111 7.69 -2.25 -2.59
CA ALA A 111 7.31 -0.86 -2.81
C ALA A 111 5.79 -0.67 -2.86
N LEU A 112 5.07 -1.58 -3.55
CA LEU A 112 3.60 -1.55 -3.59
C LEU A 112 2.98 -1.79 -2.21
N ALA A 113 3.57 -2.68 -1.39
CA ALA A 113 3.14 -2.91 -0.02
C ALA A 113 3.21 -1.64 0.84
N ILE A 114 4.33 -0.90 0.77
CA ILE A 114 4.50 0.38 1.48
C ILE A 114 3.51 1.43 0.99
N LEU A 115 3.35 1.57 -0.32
CA LEU A 115 2.40 2.54 -0.87
C LEU A 115 0.97 2.23 -0.50
N PHE A 116 0.57 0.95 -0.52
CA PHE A 116 -0.76 0.54 -0.10
C PHE A 116 -1.04 1.02 1.33
N VAL A 117 -0.09 0.82 2.26
CA VAL A 117 -0.22 1.28 3.65
C VAL A 117 -0.19 2.80 3.76
N GLY A 118 0.64 3.47 2.95
CA GLY A 118 0.66 4.93 2.86
C GLY A 118 -0.69 5.51 2.44
N LEU A 119 -1.35 4.87 1.47
CA LEU A 119 -2.68 5.26 1.01
C LEU A 119 -3.77 5.00 2.07
N LEU A 120 -3.67 3.92 2.84
CA LEU A 120 -4.55 3.71 4.01
C LEU A 120 -4.39 4.84 5.04
N GLY A 121 -3.15 5.25 5.31
CA GLY A 121 -2.85 6.39 6.19
C GLY A 121 -3.38 7.71 5.64
N TYR A 122 -3.23 7.92 4.33
CA TYR A 122 -3.70 9.10 3.62
C TYR A 122 -5.22 9.23 3.63
N HIS A 123 -5.95 8.11 3.44
CA HIS A 123 -7.41 8.06 3.56
C HIS A 123 -7.91 8.00 5.00
N GLU A 124 -7.01 7.96 6.00
CA GLU A 124 -7.35 7.84 7.41
C GLU A 124 -8.27 6.64 7.70
N ASP A 125 -8.02 5.50 7.03
CA ASP A 125 -8.83 4.29 7.19
C ASP A 125 -8.55 3.61 8.54
N THR A 126 -9.21 4.09 9.58
CA THR A 126 -9.01 3.62 10.95
C THR A 126 -9.24 2.13 11.12
N LEU A 127 -10.27 1.56 10.46
CA LEU A 127 -10.60 0.13 10.58
C LEU A 127 -9.47 -0.76 10.07
N LEU A 128 -8.93 -0.45 8.88
CA LEU A 128 -7.82 -1.24 8.34
C LEU A 128 -6.53 -0.97 9.10
N LEU A 129 -6.26 0.29 9.45
CA LEU A 129 -5.07 0.66 10.18
C LEU A 129 -4.98 -0.02 11.57
N GLU A 130 -6.10 -0.17 12.29
CA GLU A 130 -6.15 -0.85 13.59
C GLU A 130 -6.02 -2.37 13.50
N LYS A 131 -6.44 -2.97 12.38
CA LYS A 131 -6.36 -4.42 12.12
C LYS A 131 -5.04 -4.86 11.51
N MET A 132 -4.18 -3.91 11.13
CA MET A 132 -2.88 -4.19 10.56
C MET A 132 -1.89 -4.61 11.64
N GLU A 133 -1.30 -5.78 11.48
CA GLU A 133 -0.31 -6.34 12.41
C GLU A 133 1.12 -5.99 12.03
N GLY A 134 1.42 -5.86 10.73
CA GLY A 134 2.78 -5.59 10.28
C GLY A 134 2.89 -5.43 8.77
N VAL A 135 3.99 -4.81 8.34
CA VAL A 135 4.41 -4.77 6.94
C VAL A 135 5.77 -5.43 6.81
N TYR A 136 5.88 -6.43 5.94
CA TYR A 136 7.10 -7.21 5.75
C TYR A 136 7.57 -7.11 4.31
N THR A 137 8.66 -6.39 4.07
CA THR A 137 9.17 -6.20 2.71
C THR A 137 10.57 -6.76 2.55
N PHE A 138 10.90 -7.22 1.34
CA PHE A 138 12.17 -7.86 1.04
C PHE A 138 12.82 -7.22 -0.19
N GLY A 139 14.00 -6.62 -0.05
CA GLY A 139 14.70 -5.96 -1.16
C GLY A 139 13.89 -4.81 -1.80
N GLN A 140 13.10 -4.10 -0.99
CA GLN A 140 12.26 -2.98 -1.43
C GLN A 140 13.12 -1.82 -1.97
N PRO A 141 12.81 -1.27 -3.16
CA PRO A 141 13.46 -0.04 -3.64
C PRO A 141 12.94 1.19 -2.89
N ARG A 142 13.64 2.33 -3.01
CA ARG A 142 13.16 3.59 -2.41
C ARG A 142 11.80 3.98 -2.99
N VAL A 143 10.81 4.17 -2.12
CA VAL A 143 9.41 4.38 -2.51
C VAL A 143 9.04 5.85 -2.68
N GLY A 144 9.71 6.73 -1.92
CA GLY A 144 9.43 8.16 -1.92
C GLY A 144 10.58 8.98 -1.34
N ASP A 145 10.36 10.28 -1.19
CA ASP A 145 11.32 11.19 -0.55
C ASP A 145 11.29 11.11 0.99
N ASP A 146 12.16 11.89 1.63
CA ASP A 146 12.31 11.82 3.10
C ASP A 146 11.06 12.32 3.83
N LYS A 147 10.29 13.23 3.21
CA LYS A 147 9.00 13.65 3.74
C LYS A 147 7.99 12.51 3.71
N PHE A 148 7.93 11.75 2.61
CA PHE A 148 7.09 10.55 2.53
C PHE A 148 7.51 9.52 3.60
N LYS A 149 8.82 9.35 3.83
CA LYS A 149 9.32 8.48 4.91
C LYS A 149 8.84 8.96 6.30
N ASP A 150 8.88 10.26 6.57
CA ASP A 150 8.41 10.83 7.83
C ASP A 150 6.89 10.68 8.01
N PHE A 151 6.12 10.84 6.94
CA PHE A 151 4.69 10.54 6.91
C PHE A 151 4.41 9.07 7.25
N MET A 152 5.15 8.14 6.63
CA MET A 152 5.00 6.71 6.92
C MET A 152 5.34 6.40 8.38
N ASN A 153 6.48 6.87 8.88
CA ASN A 153 6.89 6.71 10.29
C ASN A 153 5.82 7.23 11.25
N SER A 154 5.22 8.38 10.94
CA SER A 154 4.14 8.97 11.74
C SER A 154 2.87 8.13 11.71
N THR A 155 2.52 7.57 10.55
CA THR A 155 1.36 6.68 10.38
C THR A 155 1.53 5.40 11.18
N ILE A 156 2.68 4.74 11.05
CA ILE A 156 3.03 3.48 11.73
C ILE A 156 3.04 3.66 13.26
N LYS A 157 3.64 4.76 13.74
CA LYS A 157 3.70 5.07 15.18
C LYS A 157 2.32 5.27 15.80
N LYS A 158 1.36 5.82 15.07
CA LYS A 158 -0.01 6.02 15.57
C LYS A 158 -0.75 4.70 15.77
N ILE A 159 -0.50 3.72 14.91
CA ILE A 159 -1.28 2.48 14.82
C ILE A 159 -0.61 1.31 15.55
N ARG A 160 0.56 1.54 16.17
CA ARG A 160 1.39 0.52 16.86
C ARG A 160 1.71 -0.69 15.96
N CYS A 161 1.86 -0.44 14.67
CA CYS A 161 2.31 -1.42 13.69
C CYS A 161 3.84 -1.38 13.60
N GLU A 162 4.46 -2.47 13.13
CA GLU A 162 5.89 -2.54 12.85
C GLU A 162 6.12 -2.77 11.35
N ILE A 163 7.06 -2.02 10.76
CA ILE A 163 7.56 -2.29 9.41
C ILE A 163 8.89 -3.01 9.53
N PHE A 164 8.94 -4.21 8.97
CA PHE A 164 10.14 -5.03 8.86
C PHE A 164 10.65 -4.98 7.43
N GLU A 165 11.70 -4.22 7.21
CA GLU A 165 12.44 -4.21 5.95
C GLU A 165 13.60 -5.22 6.04
N VAL A 166 13.52 -6.27 5.24
CA VAL A 166 14.56 -7.31 5.16
C VAL A 166 15.41 -7.05 3.90
N CYS A 167 16.60 -6.49 4.11
CA CYS A 167 17.62 -6.41 3.07
C CYS A 167 18.42 -7.71 3.04
N LEU A 168 18.15 -8.57 2.05
CA LEU A 168 19.09 -9.63 1.68
C LEU A 168 20.27 -8.95 0.98
N PHE A 169 21.50 -9.25 1.43
CA PHE A 169 22.78 -8.56 1.14
C PHE A 169 23.10 -7.38 2.09
N GLN A 170 23.74 -7.72 3.22
CA GLN A 170 24.73 -6.88 3.92
C GLN A 170 26.13 -7.43 3.64
#